data_AF-A0A935JT54-F1
#
_entry.id   AF-A0A935JT54-F1
#
_cell.length_a   1.000
_cell.length_b   1.000
_cell.length_c   1.000
_cell.angle_alpha   90.00
_cell.angle_beta   90.00
_cell.angle_gamma   90.00
#
_symmetry.space_group_name_H-M   'P 1'
#
loop_
_entity.id
_entity.type
_entity.pdbx_description
1 polymer ?
#
loop_
_entity_poly.entity_id
_entity_poly.type
_entity_poly.pdbx_seq_one_letter_code
_entity_poly.pdbx_strand_id
1 'polypeptide(L)'
;MFQYGEFDLFAPQYPEGLTMKIWLNTLKGDVEIINGLNHYIGMRHIKVEMFPEFEFLIYVVGFYILLGLLVAYFGRLAILFWYIVFTAFGGVFAMFDFYRWGYDYGHNLDETAAIKVPGLSYQPPLLEYKRLLNFDAYSFRILEAGLLSCSICHDTSMDL
;
A
#
# COMPACT_ATOMS: atom_id res chain seq x y z
N MET A 1 -8.02 0.54 -15.07
CA MET A 1 -6.91 0.97 -14.17
C MET A 1 -6.71 -0.16 -13.16
N PHE A 2 -5.49 -0.44 -12.71
CA PHE A 2 -5.20 -1.59 -11.84
C PHE A 2 -5.05 -1.11 -10.39
N GLN A 3 -5.85 -1.67 -9.48
CA GLN A 3 -5.75 -1.47 -8.03
C GLN A 3 -4.82 -2.54 -7.47
N TYR A 4 -3.91 -2.16 -6.59
CA TYR A 4 -2.97 -3.10 -5.97
C TYR A 4 -2.87 -2.96 -4.44
N GLY A 5 -3.54 -1.98 -3.83
CA GLY A 5 -3.56 -1.80 -2.39
C GLY A 5 -4.89 -1.29 -1.87
N GLU A 6 -5.19 -1.61 -0.62
CA GLU A 6 -6.37 -1.16 0.11
C GLU A 6 -6.03 -1.10 1.61
N PHE A 7 -6.39 0.00 2.24
CA PHE A 7 -6.24 0.26 3.66
C PHE A 7 -7.58 0.64 4.24
N ASP A 8 -8.00 -0.09 5.26
CA ASP A 8 -9.24 0.18 5.99
C ASP A 8 -8.91 0.71 7.38
N LEU A 9 -9.59 1.78 7.75
CA LEU A 9 -9.42 2.45 9.03
C LEU A 9 -10.78 2.58 9.70
N PHE A 10 -10.96 1.91 10.83
CA PHE A 10 -12.17 2.00 11.63
C PHE A 10 -11.95 2.90 12.83
N ALA A 11 -12.93 3.76 13.11
CA ALA A 11 -12.92 4.67 14.25
C ALA A 11 -14.31 4.68 14.90
N PRO A 12 -14.43 4.94 16.21
CA PRO A 12 -15.74 5.16 16.83
C PRO A 12 -16.55 6.29 16.18
N GLN A 13 -15.87 7.27 15.57
CA GLN A 13 -16.47 8.40 14.85
C GLN A 13 -16.94 8.04 13.43
N TYR A 14 -16.41 6.96 12.85
CA TYR A 14 -16.70 6.47 11.51
C TYR A 14 -17.05 4.98 11.60
N PRO A 15 -18.24 4.62 12.12
CA PRO A 15 -18.66 3.23 12.30
C PRO A 15 -18.73 2.45 10.99
N GLU A 16 -18.97 3.15 9.87
CA GLU A 16 -18.92 2.61 8.50
C GLU A 16 -17.50 2.26 8.03
N GLY A 17 -16.47 2.75 8.71
CA GLY A 17 -15.07 2.63 8.30
C GLY A 17 -14.67 3.64 7.22
N LEU A 18 -13.38 3.90 7.11
CA LEU A 18 -12.78 4.75 6.08
C LEU A 18 -11.85 3.88 5.23
N THR A 19 -12.02 3.94 3.91
CA THR A 19 -11.23 3.09 3.00
C THR A 19 -10.38 3.94 2.06
N MET A 20 -9.10 3.63 1.99
CA MET A 20 -8.16 4.18 1.02
C MET A 20 -7.70 3.11 0.05
N LYS A 21 -7.90 3.35 -1.25
CA LYS A 21 -7.50 2.45 -2.34
C LYS A 21 -6.32 3.03 -3.11
N ILE A 22 -5.28 2.22 -3.28
CA ILE A 22 -4.07 2.58 -4.01
C ILE A 22 -4.14 1.96 -5.41
N TRP A 23 -4.11 2.85 -6.41
CA TRP A 23 -4.06 2.51 -7.82
C TRP A 23 -2.67 2.81 -8.37
N LEU A 24 -2.33 2.22 -9.52
CA LEU A 24 -1.00 2.39 -10.13
C LEU A 24 -0.53 3.84 -10.31
N ASN A 25 -1.44 4.80 -10.38
CA ASN A 25 -1.13 6.20 -10.64
C ASN A 25 -1.93 7.20 -9.79
N THR A 26 -2.76 6.73 -8.86
CA THR A 26 -3.66 7.61 -8.10
C THR A 26 -4.14 6.94 -6.81
N LEU A 27 -4.73 7.74 -5.94
CA LEU A 27 -5.36 7.30 -4.71
C LEU A 27 -6.87 7.58 -4.81
N LYS A 28 -7.70 6.66 -4.31
CA LYS A 28 -9.17 6.81 -4.28
C LYS A 28 -9.72 6.41 -2.92
N GLY A 29 -10.99 6.76 -2.69
CA GLY A 29 -11.68 6.52 -1.42
C GLY A 29 -11.61 7.75 -0.52
N ASP A 30 -11.57 7.53 0.79
CA ASP A 30 -11.75 8.56 1.81
C ASP A 30 -10.44 9.30 2.17
N VAL A 31 -9.59 9.52 1.17
CA VAL A 31 -8.23 10.08 1.34
C VAL A 31 -8.26 11.45 2.02
N GLU A 32 -9.23 12.30 1.67
CA GLU A 32 -9.37 13.63 2.26
C GLU A 32 -9.75 13.58 3.74
N ILE A 33 -10.64 12.65 4.11
CA ILE A 33 -11.07 12.45 5.50
C ILE A 33 -9.90 11.91 6.33
N ILE A 34 -9.20 10.89 5.82
CA ILE A 34 -8.00 10.33 6.45
C ILE A 34 -6.92 11.41 6.61
N ASN A 35 -6.75 12.28 5.62
CA ASN A 35 -5.85 13.43 5.72
C ASN A 35 -6.23 14.43 6.82
N GLY A 36 -7.53 14.65 7.03
CA GLY A 36 -8.02 15.45 8.15
C GLY A 36 -7.65 14.82 9.50
N LEU A 37 -7.77 13.49 9.63
CA LEU A 37 -7.35 12.77 10.83
C LEU A 37 -5.83 12.82 11.05
N ASN A 38 -5.07 12.62 9.98
CA ASN A 38 -3.61 12.67 9.99
C ASN A 38 -3.08 14.01 10.49
N HIS A 39 -3.74 15.12 10.12
CA HIS A 39 -3.40 16.46 10.57
C HIS A 39 -3.40 16.59 12.11
N TYR A 40 -4.36 15.97 12.80
CA TYR A 40 -4.44 16.04 14.26
C TYR A 40 -3.35 15.23 14.99
N ILE A 41 -2.86 14.18 14.34
CA ILE A 41 -1.80 13.29 14.84
C ILE A 41 -0.41 13.81 14.42
N GLY A 42 -0.35 14.81 13.54
CA GLY A 42 0.92 15.35 13.01
C GLY A 42 1.54 14.50 11.91
N MET A 43 0.76 13.61 11.29
CA MET A 43 1.20 12.88 10.11
C MET A 43 1.14 13.78 8.87
N ARG A 44 2.04 13.51 7.90
CA ARG A 44 2.08 14.24 6.63
C ARG A 44 0.77 14.03 5.85
N HIS A 45 0.35 15.03 5.08
CA HIS A 45 -0.77 14.86 4.16
C HIS A 45 -0.41 13.88 3.05
N ILE A 46 -1.25 12.87 2.88
CA ILE A 46 -1.18 11.88 1.81
C ILE A 46 -1.61 12.54 0.52
N LYS A 47 -0.70 12.65 -0.45
CA LYS A 47 -0.98 13.15 -1.79
C LYS A 47 -0.25 12.32 -2.83
N VAL A 48 -0.75 12.35 -4.07
CA VAL A 48 -0.17 11.57 -5.17
C VAL A 48 1.30 11.94 -5.41
N GLU A 49 1.68 13.20 -5.22
CA GLU A 49 3.04 13.69 -5.49
C GLU A 49 4.09 13.14 -4.51
N MET A 50 3.67 12.55 -3.40
CA MET A 50 4.60 11.91 -2.45
C MET A 50 5.06 10.51 -2.92
N PHE A 51 4.44 9.99 -3.97
CA PHE A 51 4.71 8.68 -4.56
C PHE A 51 5.31 8.85 -5.97
N PRO A 52 6.62 9.17 -6.10
CA PRO A 52 7.27 9.25 -7.41
C PRO A 52 7.19 7.93 -8.19
N GLU A 53 6.93 6.81 -7.49
CA GLU A 53 6.71 5.50 -8.07
C GLU A 53 5.56 5.51 -9.08
N PHE A 54 4.52 6.31 -8.88
CA PHE A 54 3.38 6.35 -9.79
C PHE A 54 3.74 6.78 -11.22
N GLU A 55 4.84 7.52 -11.40
CA GLU A 55 5.31 7.93 -12.72
C GLU A 55 6.02 6.79 -13.46
N PHE A 56 6.74 5.93 -12.75
CA PHE A 56 7.59 4.90 -13.38
C PHE A 56 7.12 3.46 -13.21
N LEU A 57 6.24 3.18 -12.25
CA LEU A 57 5.82 1.81 -11.89
C LEU A 57 5.06 1.14 -13.05
N ILE A 58 4.33 1.90 -13.87
CA ILE A 58 3.71 1.37 -15.10
C ILE A 58 4.76 0.84 -16.09
N TYR A 59 5.92 1.50 -16.22
CA TYR A 59 7.01 1.04 -17.08
C TYR A 59 7.72 -0.17 -16.47
N VAL A 60 7.86 -0.22 -15.14
CA VAL A 60 8.43 -1.38 -14.44
C VAL A 60 7.56 -2.62 -14.64
N VAL A 61 6.25 -2.52 -14.47
CA VAL A 61 5.32 -3.64 -14.72
C VAL A 61 5.38 -4.06 -16.19
N GLY A 62 5.36 -3.09 -17.13
CA GLY A 62 5.50 -3.37 -18.56
C GLY A 62 6.82 -4.10 -18.89
N PHE A 63 7.92 -3.69 -18.27
CA PHE A 63 9.23 -4.33 -18.41
C PHE A 63 9.21 -5.80 -17.95
N TYR A 64 8.66 -6.09 -16.77
CA TYR A 64 8.54 -7.46 -16.26
C TYR A 64 7.63 -8.33 -17.13
N ILE A 65 6.53 -7.77 -17.67
CA ILE A 65 5.66 -8.49 -18.61
C ILE A 65 6.42 -8.85 -19.89
N LEU A 66 7.12 -7.89 -20.51
CA LEU A 66 7.90 -8.13 -21.72
C LEU A 66 9.01 -9.16 -21.47
N LEU A 67 9.71 -9.05 -20.35
CA LEU A 67 10.77 -9.98 -19.99
C LEU A 67 10.20 -11.40 -19.75
N GLY A 68 9.04 -11.51 -19.09
CA GLY A 68 8.32 -12.77 -18.94
C GLY A 68 7.90 -13.39 -20.28
N LEU A 69 7.44 -12.59 -21.24
CA LEU A 69 7.11 -13.07 -22.60
C LEU A 69 8.35 -13.56 -23.35
N LEU A 70 9.50 -12.88 -23.20
CA LEU A 70 10.76 -13.33 -23.79
C LEU A 70 11.22 -14.66 -23.19
N VAL A 71 11.12 -14.81 -21.86
CA VAL A 71 11.43 -16.08 -21.17
C VAL A 71 10.53 -17.20 -21.69
N ALA A 72 9.23 -16.95 -21.83
CA ALA A 72 8.27 -17.90 -22.37
C ALA A 72 8.58 -18.28 -23.82
N TYR A 73 9.02 -17.32 -24.65
CA TYR A 73 9.40 -17.57 -26.04
C TYR A 73 10.64 -18.47 -26.17
N PHE A 74 11.68 -18.26 -25.34
CA PHE A 74 12.88 -19.10 -25.39
C PHE A 74 12.70 -20.48 -24.73
N GLY A 75 11.80 -20.61 -23.75
CA GLY A 75 11.41 -21.90 -23.16
C GLY A 75 12.53 -22.64 -22.40
N ARG A 76 13.60 -21.95 -21.98
CA ARG A 76 14.73 -22.57 -21.27
C ARG A 76 14.61 -22.42 -19.76
N LEU A 77 14.71 -23.53 -19.03
CA LEU A 77 14.66 -23.57 -17.55
C LEU A 77 15.71 -22.65 -16.90
N ALA A 78 16.91 -22.55 -17.46
CA ALA A 78 17.94 -21.66 -16.93
C ALA A 78 17.53 -20.17 -16.99
N ILE A 79 16.87 -19.75 -18.07
CA ILE A 79 16.39 -18.37 -18.23
C ILE A 79 15.22 -18.11 -17.29
N LEU A 80 14.31 -19.09 -17.14
CA LEU A 80 13.21 -19.03 -16.17
C LEU A 80 13.73 -18.90 -14.73
N PHE A 81 14.75 -19.68 -14.36
CA PHE A 81 15.37 -19.60 -13.04
C PHE A 81 15.90 -18.18 -12.76
N TRP A 82 16.69 -17.62 -13.68
CA TRP A 82 17.21 -16.25 -13.53
C TRP A 82 16.10 -15.20 -13.51
N TYR A 83 15.03 -15.39 -14.28
CA TYR A 83 13.86 -14.51 -14.25
C TYR A 83 13.17 -14.51 -12.88
N ILE A 84 12.95 -15.68 -12.29
CA ILE A 84 12.34 -15.82 -10.96
C ILE A 84 13.23 -15.17 -9.91
N VAL A 85 14.55 -15.44 -9.95
CA VAL A 85 15.51 -14.82 -9.03
C VAL A 85 15.47 -13.30 -9.15
N PHE A 86 15.55 -12.76 -10.38
CA PHE A 86 15.52 -11.31 -10.62
C PHE A 86 14.20 -10.67 -10.16
N THR A 87 13.06 -11.32 -10.41
CA THR A 87 11.74 -10.87 -9.95
C THR A 87 11.63 -10.91 -8.43
N ALA A 88 12.13 -11.97 -7.78
CA ALA A 88 12.14 -12.07 -6.32
C ALA A 88 12.99 -10.97 -5.67
N PHE A 89 14.18 -10.69 -6.21
CA PHE A 89 15.01 -9.57 -5.74
C PHE A 89 14.32 -8.22 -5.92
N GLY A 90 13.65 -7.99 -7.07
CA GLY A 90 12.86 -6.79 -7.29
C GLY A 90 11.72 -6.63 -6.29
N GLY A 91 11.00 -7.71 -6.00
CA GLY A 91 9.94 -7.74 -4.99
C GLY A 91 10.44 -7.43 -3.57
N VAL A 92 11.58 -8.01 -3.16
CA VAL A 92 12.20 -7.71 -1.87
C VAL A 92 12.64 -6.25 -1.78
N PHE A 93 13.21 -5.70 -2.85
CA PHE A 93 13.61 -4.30 -2.90
C PHE A 93 12.41 -3.35 -2.77
N ALA A 94 11.32 -3.62 -3.51
CA ALA A 94 10.08 -2.86 -3.42
C ALA A 94 9.46 -2.91 -2.02
N MET A 95 9.47 -4.10 -1.39
CA MET A 95 8.97 -4.26 -0.02
C MET A 95 9.82 -3.49 1.00
N PHE A 96 11.15 -3.50 0.84
CA PHE A 96 12.06 -2.74 1.69
C PHE A 96 11.84 -1.23 1.57
N ASP A 97 11.70 -0.73 0.33
CA ASP A 97 11.43 0.68 0.08
C ASP A 97 10.09 1.11 0.69
N PHE A 98 9.04 0.30 0.52
CA PHE A 98 7.74 0.53 1.12
C PHE A 98 7.78 0.50 2.66
N TYR A 99 8.50 -0.43 3.26
CA TYR A 99 8.71 -0.47 4.72
C TYR A 99 9.42 0.80 5.22
N ARG A 100 10.50 1.22 4.54
CA ARG A 100 11.26 2.40 4.90
C ARG A 100 10.39 3.66 4.80
N TRP A 101 9.64 3.82 3.72
CA TRP A 101 8.71 4.93 3.54
C TRP A 101 7.65 4.97 4.64
N GLY A 102 7.04 3.82 4.96
CA GLY A 102 6.02 3.70 6.01
C GLY A 102 6.59 3.98 7.41
N TYR A 103 7.84 3.57 7.66
CA TYR A 103 8.54 3.87 8.90
C TYR A 103 8.72 5.38 9.07
N ASP A 104 9.28 6.05 8.07
CA ASP A 104 9.45 7.52 8.08
C ASP A 104 8.11 8.24 8.23
N TYR A 105 7.07 7.76 7.53
CA TYR A 105 5.74 8.35 7.59
C TYR A 105 5.10 8.23 8.98
N GLY A 106 5.31 7.11 9.68
CA GLY A 106 4.71 6.84 10.99
C GLY A 106 5.49 7.32 12.21
N HIS A 107 6.79 7.63 12.06
CA HIS A 107 7.68 8.03 13.16
C HIS A 107 8.12 9.49 13.10
N ASN A 108 8.00 10.15 11.94
CA ASN A 108 8.33 11.56 11.77
C ASN A 108 7.05 12.41 11.85
N LEU A 109 6.58 12.61 13.09
CA LEU A 109 5.34 13.34 13.39
C LEU A 109 5.67 14.79 13.78
N ASP A 110 4.79 15.71 13.40
CA ASP A 110 4.92 17.12 13.77
C ASP A 110 4.88 17.33 15.29
N GLU A 111 5.90 17.99 15.83
CA GLU A 111 6.00 18.37 17.24
C GLU A 111 4.96 19.42 17.67
N THR A 112 4.11 19.92 16.79
CA THR A 112 3.03 20.87 17.12
C THR A 112 1.63 20.25 17.05
N ALA A 113 1.54 18.95 16.75
CA ALA A 113 0.27 18.23 16.62
C ALA A 113 -0.61 18.27 17.88
N ALA A 114 -1.92 18.31 17.67
CA ALA A 114 -2.92 18.42 18.73
C ALA A 114 -3.01 17.17 19.62
N ILE A 115 -2.82 15.99 19.04
CA ILE A 115 -2.88 14.71 19.74
C ILE A 115 -1.48 14.10 19.73
N LYS A 116 -0.92 13.89 20.92
CA LYS A 116 0.37 13.20 21.10
C LYS A 116 0.25 12.16 22.18
N VAL A 117 0.68 10.96 21.85
CA VAL A 117 0.82 9.89 22.83
C VAL A 117 2.28 9.46 22.87
N PRO A 118 3.00 9.68 23.99
CA PRO A 118 4.41 9.38 24.08
C PRO A 118 4.64 7.88 23.87
N GLY A 119 5.53 7.53 22.94
CA GLY A 119 5.91 6.14 22.66
C GLY A 119 5.00 5.40 21.66
N LEU A 120 3.99 6.05 21.07
CA LEU A 120 3.19 5.46 19.98
C LEU A 120 3.65 5.98 18.62
N SER A 121 3.80 5.06 17.65
CA SER A 121 4.03 5.37 16.25
C SER A 121 2.87 4.92 15.38
N TYR A 122 2.58 5.72 14.35
CA TYR A 122 1.41 5.56 13.47
C TYR A 122 1.80 4.94 12.13
N GLN A 123 2.85 4.11 12.13
CA GLN A 123 3.27 3.38 10.94
C GLN A 123 2.10 2.51 10.45
N PRO A 124 1.66 2.66 9.18
CA PRO A 124 0.63 1.81 8.61
C PRO A 124 1.13 0.37 8.62
N PRO A 125 0.29 -0.60 9.01
CA PRO A 125 0.69 -2.00 8.97
C PRO A 125 0.91 -2.42 7.51
N LEU A 126 1.89 -3.30 7.29
CA LEU A 126 2.20 -3.81 5.96
C LEU A 126 1.34 -5.02 5.58
N LEU A 127 1.07 -5.89 6.55
CA LEU A 127 0.48 -7.22 6.32
C LEU A 127 -0.56 -7.62 7.37
N GLU A 128 -0.81 -6.80 8.39
CA GLU A 128 -1.64 -7.18 9.53
C GLU A 128 -2.53 -6.03 10.00
N TYR A 129 -3.32 -6.29 11.02
CA TYR A 129 -4.06 -5.33 11.82
C TYR A 129 -3.15 -4.60 12.81
N LYS A 130 -3.36 -3.30 13.00
CA LYS A 130 -2.76 -2.54 14.10
C LYS A 130 -3.76 -1.58 14.71
N ARG A 131 -3.93 -1.66 16.03
CA ARG A 131 -4.67 -0.65 16.79
C ARG A 131 -3.79 0.58 17.02
N LEU A 132 -4.22 1.71 16.48
CA LEU A 132 -3.60 3.02 16.64
C LEU A 132 -4.54 3.89 17.47
N LEU A 133 -4.31 3.99 18.78
CA LEU A 133 -5.21 4.73 19.68
C LEU A 133 -6.61 4.07 19.75
N ASN A 134 -7.66 4.79 19.35
CA ASN A 134 -9.03 4.32 19.18
C ASN A 134 -9.32 3.92 17.72
N PHE A 135 -8.30 3.86 16.87
CA PHE A 135 -8.44 3.48 15.47
C PHE A 135 -7.96 2.06 15.26
N ASP A 136 -8.71 1.31 14.47
CA ASP A 136 -8.40 -0.04 14.05
C ASP A 136 -8.00 0.00 12.58
N ALA A 137 -6.71 -0.16 12.28
CA ALA A 137 -6.17 -0.08 10.92
C ALA A 137 -5.85 -1.47 10.36
N TYR A 138 -6.29 -1.74 9.14
CA TYR A 138 -6.10 -3.00 8.43
C TYR A 138 -5.48 -2.78 7.06
N SER A 139 -4.57 -3.66 6.65
CA SER A 139 -3.89 -3.65 5.35
C SER A 139 -4.06 -4.99 4.64
N PHE A 140 -5.25 -5.26 4.10
CA PHE A 140 -5.57 -6.57 3.51
C PHE A 140 -4.99 -6.77 2.10
N ARG A 141 -5.16 -5.79 1.18
CA ARG A 141 -4.89 -6.02 -0.25
C ARG A 141 -3.45 -5.85 -0.72
N ILE A 142 -2.51 -5.40 0.12
CA ILE A 142 -1.09 -5.34 -0.26
C ILE A 142 -0.54 -6.76 -0.53
N LEU A 143 -1.04 -7.76 0.20
CA LEU A 143 -0.66 -9.16 0.03
C LEU A 143 -1.15 -9.73 -1.32
N GLU A 144 -2.31 -9.29 -1.81
CA GLU A 144 -2.92 -9.81 -3.04
C GLU A 144 -2.23 -9.30 -4.32
N ALA A 145 -1.54 -8.15 -4.29
CA ALA A 145 -0.75 -7.68 -5.42
C ALA A 145 0.44 -8.60 -5.76
N GLY A 146 0.93 -9.37 -4.79
CA GLY A 146 1.97 -10.39 -4.98
C GLY A 146 1.46 -11.72 -5.53
N LEU A 147 0.15 -11.98 -5.42
CA LEU A 147 -0.50 -13.23 -5.84
C LEU A 147 -1.62 -12.87 -6.82
N LEU A 148 -1.31 -12.86 -8.12
CA LEU A 148 -2.30 -12.81 -9.20
C LEU A 148 -3.61 -13.54 -8.81
N SER A 149 -4.74 -12.83 -8.72
CA SER A 149 -6.05 -13.18 -9.31
C SER A 149 -7.25 -12.46 -8.66
N CYS A 150 -8.23 -12.14 -9.53
CA CYS A 150 -9.66 -11.99 -9.23
C CYS A 150 -10.17 -10.70 -8.55
N SER A 151 -10.17 -9.60 -9.30
CA SER A 151 -10.85 -8.35 -8.93
C SER A 151 -12.40 -8.41 -9.04
N ILE A 152 -13.03 -9.60 -8.94
CA ILE A 152 -14.48 -9.77 -9.15
C ILE A 152 -15.23 -10.29 -7.90
N CYS A 153 -14.56 -10.73 -6.82
CA CYS A 153 -15.26 -11.41 -5.72
C CYS A 153 -15.53 -10.62 -4.43
N HIS A 154 -15.15 -9.34 -4.31
CA HIS A 154 -15.34 -8.61 -3.04
C HIS A 154 -16.15 -7.32 -3.20
N ASP A 155 -17.31 -7.40 -3.86
CA ASP A 155 -18.32 -6.32 -3.91
C ASP A 155 -19.62 -6.69 -3.16
N THR A 156 -19.58 -7.71 -2.29
CA THR A 156 -20.73 -8.10 -1.46
C THR A 156 -20.24 -8.69 -0.15
N SER A 157 -20.14 -7.89 0.91
CA SER A 157 -20.49 -8.27 2.30
C SER A 157 -19.82 -7.36 3.33
N MET A 158 -20.32 -6.12 3.51
CA MET A 158 -20.36 -5.46 4.84
C MET A 158 -21.52 -4.45 4.88
N ASP A 159 -22.70 -4.87 4.40
CA ASP A 159 -23.98 -4.31 4.85
C ASP A 159 -24.50 -5.21 5.98
N LEU A 160 -24.11 -4.93 7.22
CA LEU A 160 -24.82 -5.32 8.45
C LEU A 160 -24.56 -4.29 9.55
#